data_AF-A0A7Z2KYZ4-F1
#
_entry.id   AF-A0A7Z2KYZ4-F1
#
_cell.length_a   1.000
_cell.length_b   1.000
_cell.length_c   1.000
_cell.angle_alpha   90.00
_cell.angle_beta   90.00
_cell.angle_gamma   90.00
#
_symmetry.space_group_name_H-M   'P 1'
#
loop_
_entity.id
_entity.type
_entity.pdbx_description
1 polymer ?
#
loop_
_entity_poly.entity_id
_entity_poly.type
_entity_poly.pdbx_seq_one_letter_code
_entity_poly.pdbx_strand_id
1 'polypeptide(L)'
;MNLTQLAALIDGQHTPQGGCHLSAHEAAITAQEKFSSQPFCLVSQWTILDLEVDIEQLNALHLRGLEPVVVYALCVVLDSRGRYQRGDWVRTSFQTRYEAPGFFLTKNTVYVLLGDGKRQLITVEDLHALIGK
;
A
#
# COMPACT_ATOMS: atom_id res chain seq x y z
N MET A 1 -10.39 11.53 -15.31
CA MET A 1 -9.06 10.88 -15.27
C MET A 1 -8.34 11.14 -16.58
N ASN A 2 -7.19 11.83 -16.57
CA ASN A 2 -6.40 12.11 -17.78
C ASN A 2 -5.39 10.96 -18.00
N LEU A 3 -5.45 10.30 -19.16
CA LEU A 3 -4.61 9.14 -19.49
C LEU A 3 -3.10 9.45 -19.40
N THR A 4 -2.69 10.70 -19.61
CA THR A 4 -1.29 11.13 -19.55
C THR A 4 -0.73 11.10 -18.13
N GLN A 5 -1.55 11.41 -17.12
CA GLN A 5 -1.14 11.38 -15.71
C GLN A 5 -1.00 9.94 -15.20
N LEU A 6 -1.90 9.04 -15.65
CA LEU A 6 -1.79 7.62 -15.35
C LEU A 6 -0.55 7.00 -16.02
N ALA A 7 -0.24 7.39 -17.26
CA ALA A 7 0.97 6.97 -17.96
C ALA A 7 2.25 7.46 -17.25
N ALA A 8 2.30 8.72 -16.78
CA ALA A 8 3.45 9.24 -16.04
C ALA A 8 3.68 8.50 -14.71
N LEU A 9 2.62 8.10 -14.00
CA LEU A 9 2.71 7.24 -12.83
C LEU A 9 3.30 5.86 -13.17
N ILE A 10 2.94 5.30 -14.32
CA ILE A 10 3.44 4.00 -14.81
C ILE A 10 4.89 4.09 -15.31
N ASP A 11 5.27 5.22 -15.91
CA ASP A 11 6.58 5.49 -16.51
C ASP A 11 7.59 6.11 -15.52
N GLY A 12 7.15 6.46 -14.32
CA GLY A 12 8.00 7.00 -13.27
C GLY A 12 9.13 6.03 -12.90
N GLN A 13 10.25 6.58 -12.40
CA GLN A 13 11.35 5.75 -11.92
C GLN A 13 10.88 4.90 -10.73
N HIS A 14 10.75 3.60 -10.98
CA HIS A 14 10.39 2.64 -9.97
C HIS A 14 11.59 1.75 -9.62
N THR A 15 11.74 1.44 -8.34
CA THR A 15 12.71 0.46 -7.87
C THR A 15 11.99 -0.85 -7.55
N PRO A 16 12.56 -2.02 -7.91
CA PRO A 16 11.99 -3.31 -7.48
C PRO A 16 11.95 -3.38 -5.96
N GLN A 17 10.84 -3.87 -5.41
CA GLN A 17 10.67 -4.06 -3.98
C GLN A 17 10.18 -5.48 -3.71
N GLY A 18 10.95 -6.25 -2.93
CA GLY A 18 10.54 -7.59 -2.51
C GLY A 18 9.36 -7.52 -1.53
N GLY A 19 8.41 -8.44 -1.71
CA GLY A 19 7.25 -8.60 -0.84
C GLY A 19 7.24 -9.92 -0.09
N CYS A 20 6.06 -10.31 0.37
CA CYS A 20 5.80 -11.57 1.05
C CYS A 20 5.64 -12.71 0.02
N HIS A 21 6.52 -13.71 0.08
CA HIS A 21 6.49 -14.88 -0.81
C HIS A 21 5.75 -16.08 -0.21
N LEU A 22 5.04 -15.90 0.91
CA LEU A 22 4.13 -16.91 1.43
C LEU A 22 2.95 -17.10 0.47
N SER A 23 2.36 -18.29 0.46
CA SER A 23 1.07 -18.48 -0.20
C SER A 23 0.00 -17.60 0.46
N ALA A 24 -1.09 -17.31 -0.25
CA ALA A 24 -2.17 -16.50 0.32
C ALA A 24 -2.75 -17.11 1.61
N HIS A 25 -2.78 -18.44 1.72
CA HIS A 25 -3.25 -19.12 2.92
C HIS A 25 -2.28 -18.94 4.11
N GLU A 26 -0.99 -19.17 3.89
CA GLU A 26 0.05 -18.98 4.93
C GLU A 26 0.17 -17.51 5.34
N ALA A 27 0.05 -16.59 4.39
CA ALA A 27 0.05 -15.15 4.64
C ALA A 27 -1.13 -14.72 5.51
N ALA A 28 -2.33 -15.27 5.26
CA ALA A 28 -3.51 -15.02 6.09
C ALA A 28 -3.31 -15.51 7.52
N ILE A 29 -2.82 -16.74 7.70
CA ILE A 29 -2.52 -17.30 9.03
C ILE A 29 -1.48 -16.44 9.74
N THR A 30 -0.37 -16.13 9.07
CA THR A 30 0.72 -15.34 9.63
C THR A 30 0.24 -13.94 10.04
N ALA A 31 -0.57 -13.28 9.20
CA ALA A 31 -1.13 -11.97 9.54
C ALA A 31 -2.07 -12.05 10.75
N GLN A 32 -2.89 -13.10 10.83
CA GLN A 32 -3.83 -13.31 11.93
C GLN A 32 -3.11 -13.62 13.26
N GLU A 33 -2.02 -14.37 13.23
CA GLU A 33 -1.22 -14.70 14.41
C GLU A 33 -0.40 -13.50 14.88
N LYS A 34 0.27 -12.81 13.96
CA LYS A 34 1.17 -11.70 14.26
C LYS A 34 0.45 -10.41 14.65
N PHE A 35 -0.71 -10.16 14.05
CA PHE A 35 -1.49 -8.93 14.23
C PHE A 35 -2.92 -9.23 14.66
N SER A 36 -3.07 -10.07 15.68
CA SER A 36 -4.34 -10.64 16.14
C SER A 36 -5.47 -9.63 16.43
N SER A 37 -5.15 -8.38 16.74
CA SER A 37 -6.11 -7.31 17.01
C SER A 37 -6.50 -6.47 15.78
N GLN A 38 -5.87 -6.70 14.62
CA GLN A 38 -6.05 -5.89 13.42
C GLN A 38 -6.51 -6.75 12.23
N PRO A 39 -7.48 -6.29 11.42
CA PRO A 39 -7.81 -6.99 10.19
C PRO A 39 -6.65 -6.94 9.20
N PHE A 40 -6.64 -7.87 8.24
CA PHE A 40 -5.66 -7.90 7.18
C PHE A 40 -6.32 -7.87 5.79
N CYS A 41 -5.56 -7.38 4.81
CA CYS A 41 -5.91 -7.42 3.41
C CYS A 41 -4.68 -7.91 2.62
N LEU A 42 -4.80 -9.07 1.99
CA LEU A 42 -3.79 -9.61 1.10
C LEU A 42 -3.95 -8.98 -0.27
N VAL A 43 -2.87 -8.42 -0.82
CA VAL A 43 -2.89 -7.75 -2.12
C VAL A 43 -1.74 -8.24 -2.99
N SER A 44 -1.92 -8.15 -4.30
CA SER A 44 -0.93 -8.48 -5.32
C SER A 44 -0.86 -7.35 -6.36
N GLN A 45 0.17 -7.35 -7.21
CA GLN A 45 0.38 -6.29 -8.21
C GLN A 45 0.39 -4.89 -7.56
N TRP A 46 1.25 -4.76 -6.56
CA TRP A 46 1.29 -3.60 -5.67
C TRP A 46 2.51 -2.71 -5.94
N THR A 47 2.34 -1.43 -5.65
CA THR A 47 3.39 -0.42 -5.65
C THR A 47 3.33 0.35 -4.33
N ILE A 48 4.47 0.44 -3.64
CA ILE A 48 4.67 1.37 -2.53
C ILE A 48 4.96 2.76 -3.13
N LEU A 49 4.22 3.75 -2.70
CA LEU A 49 4.32 5.13 -3.19
C LEU A 49 4.79 6.00 -2.03
N ASP A 50 6.01 6.52 -2.12
CA ASP A 50 6.54 7.55 -1.24
C ASP A 50 6.06 8.90 -1.74
N LEU A 51 5.44 9.70 -0.88
CA LEU A 51 4.91 10.99 -1.23
C LEU A 51 5.94 12.09 -0.95
N GLU A 52 6.24 12.90 -1.96
CA GLU A 52 7.00 14.13 -1.80
C GLU A 52 6.18 15.12 -0.98
N VAL A 53 6.69 15.44 0.21
CA VAL A 53 6.08 16.39 1.14
C VAL A 53 7.13 17.37 1.65
N ASP A 54 6.70 18.58 1.99
CA ASP A 54 7.58 19.54 2.66
C ASP A 54 7.80 19.18 4.14
N ILE A 55 8.71 19.89 4.81
CA ILE A 55 9.08 19.63 6.21
C ILE A 55 7.90 19.85 7.16
N GLU A 56 7.03 20.82 6.89
CA GLU A 56 5.87 21.10 7.74
C GLU A 56 4.85 19.97 7.68
N GLN A 57 4.54 19.50 6.46
CA GLN A 57 3.68 18.36 6.19
C GLN A 57 4.24 17.06 6.78
N LEU A 58 5.55 16.82 6.60
CA LEU A 58 6.24 15.67 7.18
C LEU A 58 6.12 15.65 8.71
N ASN A 59 6.43 16.77 9.36
CA ASN A 59 6.30 16.92 10.81
C ASN A 59 4.85 16.69 11.28
N ALA A 60 3.86 17.22 10.55
CA ALA A 60 2.45 17.02 10.88
C ALA A 60 2.00 15.54 10.77
N LEU A 61 2.57 14.78 9.83
CA LEU A 61 2.34 13.34 9.72
C LEU A 61 3.03 12.56 10.85
N HIS A 62 4.30 12.88 11.14
CA HIS A 62 5.07 12.23 12.19
C HIS A 62 4.48 12.45 13.59
N LEU A 63 3.95 13.65 13.89
CA LEU A 63 3.22 13.93 15.13
C LEU A 63 2.00 13.01 15.33
N ARG A 64 1.47 12.44 14.24
CA ARG A 64 0.33 11.51 14.23
C ARG A 64 0.77 10.04 14.11
N GLY A 65 2.09 9.77 14.14
CA GLY A 65 2.68 8.45 13.93
C GLY A 65 2.46 7.90 12.53
N LEU A 66 2.51 8.76 11.51
CA LEU A 66 2.29 8.42 10.11
C LEU A 66 3.52 8.74 9.28
N GLU A 67 3.84 7.86 8.34
CA GLU A 67 4.79 8.14 7.27
C GLU A 67 4.03 8.54 6.00
N PRO A 68 4.58 9.45 5.17
CA PRO A 68 3.99 9.87 3.88
C PRO A 68 4.11 8.77 2.81
N VAL A 69 3.78 7.53 3.16
CA VAL A 69 3.91 6.36 2.30
C VAL A 69 2.56 5.68 2.20
N VAL A 70 2.14 5.32 1.00
CA VAL A 70 0.90 4.57 0.73
C VAL A 70 1.19 3.36 -0.15
N VAL A 71 0.26 2.41 -0.18
CA VAL A 71 0.28 1.32 -1.17
C VAL A 71 -0.88 1.51 -2.13
N TYR A 72 -0.58 1.34 -3.41
CA TYR A 72 -1.57 1.13 -4.46
C TYR A 72 -1.44 -0.29 -5.00
N ALA A 73 -2.51 -1.07 -4.95
CA ALA A 73 -2.53 -2.43 -5.45
C ALA A 73 -3.69 -2.63 -6.42
N LEU A 74 -3.38 -3.25 -7.56
CA LEU A 74 -4.37 -3.50 -8.62
C LEU A 74 -5.24 -4.72 -8.35
N CYS A 75 -4.89 -5.56 -7.37
CA CYS A 75 -5.63 -6.78 -7.09
C CYS A 75 -5.61 -7.14 -5.60
N VAL A 76 -6.78 -7.07 -4.97
CA VAL A 76 -7.07 -7.67 -3.66
C VAL A 76 -7.23 -9.18 -3.85
N VAL A 77 -6.46 -9.94 -3.07
CA VAL A 77 -6.52 -11.41 -3.05
C VAL A 77 -7.53 -11.88 -2.00
N LEU A 78 -7.53 -11.25 -0.83
CA LEU A 78 -8.43 -11.56 0.29
C LEU A 78 -8.47 -10.37 1.27
N ASP A 79 -9.65 -9.89 1.63
CA ASP A 79 -9.84 -8.93 2.72
C ASP A 79 -10.57 -9.59 3.89
N SER A 80 -9.97 -9.61 5.08
CA SER A 80 -10.56 -10.31 6.24
C SER A 80 -11.85 -9.67 6.75
N ARG A 81 -12.14 -8.42 6.36
CA ARG A 81 -13.38 -7.70 6.66
C ARG A 81 -14.42 -7.71 5.54
N GLY A 82 -14.10 -8.29 4.38
CA GLY A 82 -15.00 -8.28 3.22
C GLY A 82 -15.35 -6.89 2.69
N ARG A 83 -14.50 -5.88 2.92
CA ARG A 83 -14.68 -4.52 2.40
C ARG A 83 -14.45 -4.44 0.89
N TYR A 84 -13.62 -5.35 0.39
CA TYR A 84 -13.22 -5.47 -1.01
C TYR A 84 -13.50 -6.89 -1.48
N GLN A 85 -13.94 -7.00 -2.74
CA GLN A 85 -14.05 -8.27 -3.43
C GLN A 85 -12.68 -8.68 -4.01
N ARG A 86 -12.53 -9.98 -4.28
CA ARG A 86 -11.33 -10.49 -4.94
C ARG A 86 -11.21 -9.87 -6.33
N GLY A 87 -10.03 -9.33 -6.64
CA GLY A 87 -9.75 -8.63 -7.89
C GLY A 87 -10.03 -7.12 -7.86
N ASP A 88 -10.62 -6.59 -6.78
CA ASP A 88 -10.73 -5.14 -6.61
C ASP A 88 -9.34 -4.51 -6.51
N TRP A 89 -9.22 -3.24 -6.90
CA TRP A 89 -8.06 -2.44 -6.59
C TRP A 89 -8.22 -1.79 -5.21
N VAL A 90 -7.09 -1.45 -4.57
CA VAL A 90 -7.10 -0.71 -3.30
C VAL A 90 -5.96 0.29 -3.24
N ARG A 91 -6.26 1.45 -2.69
CA ARG A 91 -5.28 2.44 -2.23
C ARG A 91 -5.38 2.56 -0.72
N THR A 92 -4.27 2.43 -0.02
CA THR A 92 -4.25 2.52 1.44
C THR A 92 -4.30 3.96 1.92
N SER A 93 -4.56 4.15 3.22
CA SER A 93 -4.14 5.37 3.91
C SER A 93 -2.61 5.37 4.12
N PHE A 94 -2.11 6.45 4.71
CA PHE A 94 -0.71 6.54 5.15
C PHE A 94 -0.29 5.39 6.06
N GLN A 95 0.96 4.99 5.88
CA GLN A 95 1.65 3.97 6.66
C GLN A 95 1.80 4.42 8.12
N THR A 96 1.59 3.51 9.05
CA THR A 96 2.00 3.65 10.45
C THR A 96 3.30 2.90 10.73
N ARG A 97 3.49 1.76 10.07
CA ARG A 97 4.69 0.92 10.19
C ARG A 97 4.86 0.05 8.96
N TYR A 98 6.10 -0.27 8.61
CA TYR A 98 6.42 -1.34 7.68
C TYR A 98 7.23 -2.42 8.38
N GLU A 99 6.81 -3.67 8.25
CA GLU A 99 7.55 -4.82 8.72
C GLU A 99 7.93 -5.69 7.53
N ALA A 100 9.22 -5.65 7.18
CA ALA A 100 9.73 -6.42 6.07
C ALA A 100 9.75 -7.93 6.39
N PRO A 101 9.51 -8.79 5.39
CA PRO A 101 9.06 -8.44 4.03
C PRO A 101 7.53 -8.33 3.93
N GLY A 102 7.04 -7.26 3.29
CA GLY A 102 5.67 -7.20 2.77
C GLY A 102 4.53 -6.95 3.76
N PHE A 103 4.76 -6.68 5.04
CA PHE A 103 3.68 -6.29 5.96
C PHE A 103 3.62 -4.76 6.09
N PHE A 104 2.66 -4.16 5.40
CA PHE A 104 2.42 -2.72 5.39
C PHE A 104 1.26 -2.37 6.32
N LEU A 105 1.54 -1.71 7.43
CA LEU A 105 0.54 -1.39 8.43
C LEU A 105 0.01 0.03 8.22
N THR A 106 -1.31 0.12 8.32
CA THR A 106 -2.03 1.38 8.49
C THR A 106 -2.66 1.40 9.88
N LYS A 107 -3.36 2.49 10.24
CA LYS A 107 -4.06 2.57 11.53
C LYS A 107 -5.03 1.40 11.78
N ASN A 108 -5.71 0.92 10.74
CA ASN A 108 -6.83 -0.01 10.90
C ASN A 108 -6.69 -1.30 10.10
N THR A 109 -5.59 -1.53 9.37
CA THR A 109 -5.43 -2.70 8.50
C THR A 109 -3.96 -3.01 8.26
N VAL A 110 -3.62 -4.29 8.33
CA VAL A 110 -2.37 -4.84 7.82
C VAL A 110 -2.56 -5.22 6.35
N TYR A 111 -1.86 -4.56 5.45
CA TYR A 111 -1.79 -4.98 4.06
C TYR A 111 -0.61 -5.93 3.90
N VAL A 112 -0.87 -7.16 3.45
CA VAL A 112 0.19 -8.12 3.13
C VAL A 112 0.42 -8.06 1.63
N LEU A 113 1.60 -7.58 1.26
CA LEU A 113 2.05 -7.33 -0.10
C LEU A 113 2.62 -8.63 -0.68
N LEU A 114 1.79 -9.40 -1.40
CA LEU A 114 2.18 -10.71 -1.92
C LEU A 114 3.01 -10.59 -3.20
N GLY A 115 4.06 -11.41 -3.28
CA GLY A 115 5.01 -11.43 -4.41
C GLY A 115 5.82 -10.14 -4.53
N ASP A 116 6.57 -10.01 -5.61
CA ASP A 116 7.36 -8.82 -5.89
C ASP A 116 6.47 -7.66 -6.34
N GLY A 117 6.88 -6.46 -5.95
CA GLY A 117 6.25 -5.22 -6.34
C GLY A 117 7.28 -4.16 -6.68
N LYS A 118 6.83 -2.91 -6.61
CA LYS A 118 7.63 -1.74 -6.94
C LYS A 118 7.57 -0.72 -5.83
N ARG A 119 8.55 0.18 -5.78
CA ARG A 119 8.54 1.38 -4.95
C ARG A 119 8.89 2.61 -5.78
N GLN A 120 8.15 3.69 -5.61
CA GLN A 120 8.26 4.90 -6.42
C GLN A 120 7.99 6.15 -5.59
N LEU A 121 8.72 7.22 -5.89
CA LEU A 121 8.47 8.57 -5.37
C LEU A 121 7.43 9.28 -6.25
N ILE A 122 6.43 9.90 -5.63
CA ILE A 122 5.33 10.58 -6.32
C ILE A 122 5.00 11.92 -5.67
N THR A 123 4.35 12.80 -6.42
CA THR A 123 3.82 14.07 -5.92
C THR A 123 2.40 13.91 -5.34
N VAL A 124 1.91 14.95 -4.66
CA VAL A 124 0.51 15.02 -4.18
C VAL A 124 -0.48 15.00 -5.35
N GLU A 125 -0.12 15.65 -6.45
CA GLU A 125 -0.90 15.69 -7.69
C GLU A 125 -1.05 14.27 -8.29
N ASP A 126 0.03 13.49 -8.31
CA ASP A 126 -0.01 12.09 -8.75
C ASP A 126 -0.92 11.25 -7.85
N LEU A 127 -0.80 11.43 -6.53
CA LEU A 127 -1.65 10.72 -5.57
C LEU A 127 -3.13 11.04 -5.75
N HIS A 128 -3.47 12.29 -6.08
CA HIS A 128 -4.85 12.70 -6.38
C HIS A 128 -5.38 12.08 -7.68
N ALA A 129 -4.53 11.88 -8.69
CA ALA A 129 -4.92 11.21 -9.92
C ALA A 129 -5.36 9.75 -9.69
N LEU A 130 -4.81 9.08 -8.67
CA LEU A 130 -5.19 7.72 -8.26
C LEU A 130 -6.55 7.64 -7.53
N ILE A 131 -7.22 8.76 -7.26
CA ILE A 131 -8.51 8.85 -6.53
C ILE A 131 -9.71 8.90 -7.48
N GLY A 132 -9.47 9.07 -8.79
CA GLY A 132 -10.52 9.35 -9.77
C GLY A 132 -11.58 8.26 -9.91
N LYS A 133 -12.70 8.42 -9.21
CA LYS A 133 -14.03 8.19 -9.78
C LYS A 133 -14.55 9.50 -10.37
#